data_AF-A0A8S0FXS0-F1
#
_entry.id   AF-A0A8S0FXS0-F1
#
_cell.length_a   1.000
_cell.length_b   1.000
_cell.length_c   1.000
_cell.angle_alpha   90.00
_cell.angle_beta   90.00
_cell.angle_gamma   90.00
#
_symmetry.space_group_name_H-M   'P 1'
#
loop_
_entity.id
_entity.type
_entity.pdbx_description
1 polymer ?
#
loop_
_entity_poly.entity_id
_entity_poly.type
_entity_poly.pdbx_seq_one_letter_code
_entity_poly.pdbx_strand_id
1 'polypeptide(L)'
;MPEIPADVLARYPAVVEAIETLEAEGFPIFAYDGSLGGQYPVICVVLFNPANGTCFASFGAHPDFGVALERTVTELLQGRGLKDLDVFTPPTFDDEEVAEHTNLETHFIDSSGLISWDLFKQDADYPFVDWSFSGTTEEEFATLMAIFKKEDKEVYIADYEHLGVYSCRIIVPGMSDIYPAEDLWLANNSMGSHLRETILSLPGSEWEKEDYLNLIEQLDEEGFDDFTRVRELLGLATGSDNGWYTLRIGELKAMLALAGGDLEQALVWTEWTMEFNSSVFSPERANYYRCLQTLLLLAQEEDRQPKKWLHAIKRCNI
;
A
#
# COMPACT_ATOMS: atom_id res chain seq x y z
N MET A 1 -20.09 7.15 -13.67
CA MET A 1 -20.42 5.93 -14.47
C MET A 1 -21.94 5.76 -14.50
N PRO A 2 -22.55 5.03 -15.46
CA PRO A 2 -24.00 4.81 -15.45
C PRO A 2 -24.39 3.73 -14.43
N GLU A 3 -25.44 4.00 -13.64
CA GLU A 3 -26.01 3.00 -12.71
C GLU A 3 -26.61 1.81 -13.47
N ILE A 4 -26.51 0.63 -12.88
CA ILE A 4 -27.17 -0.59 -13.37
C ILE A 4 -28.66 -0.48 -13.07
N PRO A 5 -29.55 -0.54 -14.08
CA PRO A 5 -30.99 -0.46 -13.85
C PRO A 5 -31.52 -1.57 -12.92
N ALA A 6 -32.53 -1.23 -12.11
CA ALA A 6 -33.08 -2.16 -11.11
C ALA A 6 -33.63 -3.46 -11.73
N ASP A 7 -34.19 -3.41 -12.94
CA ASP A 7 -34.68 -4.58 -13.67
C ASP A 7 -33.54 -5.51 -14.13
N VAL A 8 -32.35 -4.96 -14.37
CA VAL A 8 -31.12 -5.72 -14.66
C VAL A 8 -30.57 -6.35 -13.38
N LEU A 9 -30.51 -5.60 -12.27
CA LEU A 9 -30.09 -6.13 -10.96
C LEU A 9 -31.01 -7.26 -10.49
N ALA A 10 -32.31 -7.16 -10.73
CA ALA A 10 -33.30 -8.18 -10.35
C ALA A 10 -33.06 -9.57 -10.96
N ARG A 11 -32.19 -9.68 -11.98
CA ARG A 11 -31.75 -10.97 -12.54
C ARG A 11 -30.83 -11.73 -11.58
N TYR A 12 -30.23 -11.06 -10.60
CA TYR A 12 -29.23 -11.57 -9.67
C TYR A 12 -29.69 -11.40 -8.21
N PRO A 13 -30.75 -12.11 -7.78
CA PRO A 13 -31.41 -11.87 -6.50
C PRO A 13 -30.48 -12.03 -5.28
N ALA A 14 -29.48 -12.91 -5.35
CA ALA A 14 -28.50 -13.06 -4.27
C ALA A 14 -27.64 -11.80 -4.06
N VAL A 15 -27.28 -11.11 -5.15
CA VAL A 15 -26.55 -9.84 -5.06
C VAL A 15 -27.47 -8.73 -4.55
N VAL A 16 -28.72 -8.69 -5.02
CA VAL A 16 -29.72 -7.72 -4.54
C VAL A 16 -29.92 -7.87 -3.03
N GLU A 17 -30.06 -9.09 -2.52
CA GLU A 17 -30.20 -9.36 -1.08
C GLU A 17 -28.98 -8.86 -0.29
N ALA A 18 -27.76 -9.04 -0.81
CA ALA A 18 -26.55 -8.54 -0.19
C ALA A 18 -26.50 -7.00 -0.15
N ILE A 19 -26.86 -6.34 -1.25
CA ILE A 19 -26.93 -4.87 -1.34
C ILE A 19 -27.98 -4.33 -0.37
N GLU A 20 -29.20 -4.87 -0.39
CA GLU A 20 -30.28 -4.45 0.51
C GLU A 20 -29.90 -4.64 1.99
N THR A 21 -29.13 -5.68 2.32
CA THR A 21 -28.60 -5.90 3.67
C THR A 21 -27.61 -4.81 4.08
N LEU A 22 -26.68 -4.42 3.19
CA LEU A 22 -25.73 -3.33 3.44
C LEU A 22 -26.45 -1.99 3.63
N GLU A 23 -27.43 -1.70 2.78
CA GLU A 23 -28.23 -0.48 2.88
C GLU A 23 -29.06 -0.44 4.17
N ALA A 24 -29.63 -1.58 4.59
CA ALA A 24 -30.36 -1.69 5.85
C ALA A 24 -29.48 -1.47 7.08
N GLU A 25 -28.19 -1.82 6.99
CA GLU A 25 -27.17 -1.55 8.01
C GLU A 25 -26.61 -0.12 7.94
N GLY A 26 -27.11 0.71 7.01
CA GLY A 26 -26.80 2.13 6.90
C GLY A 26 -25.64 2.47 5.96
N PHE A 27 -25.26 1.54 5.07
CA PHE A 27 -24.24 1.75 4.05
C PHE A 27 -24.88 1.89 2.66
N PRO A 28 -25.04 3.12 2.12
CA PRO A 28 -25.56 3.31 0.77
C PRO A 28 -24.66 2.65 -0.27
N ILE A 29 -25.25 1.99 -1.26
CA ILE A 29 -24.53 1.27 -2.32
C ILE A 29 -24.88 1.87 -3.68
N PHE A 30 -23.86 2.05 -4.51
CA PHE A 30 -24.00 2.35 -5.92
C PHE A 30 -23.48 1.18 -6.73
N ALA A 31 -24.30 0.65 -7.65
CA ALA A 31 -23.89 -0.38 -8.59
C ALA A 31 -23.81 0.21 -10.00
N TYR A 32 -22.59 0.27 -10.55
CA TYR A 32 -22.29 0.91 -11.83
C TYR A 32 -21.84 -0.11 -12.89
N ASP A 33 -22.27 0.15 -14.13
CA ASP A 33 -21.67 -0.47 -15.30
C ASP A 33 -20.34 0.23 -15.62
N GLY A 34 -19.24 -0.51 -15.43
CA GLY A 34 -17.87 -0.05 -15.68
C GLY A 34 -17.38 -0.36 -17.10
N SER A 35 -18.25 -0.79 -18.01
CA SER A 35 -17.85 -1.24 -19.35
C SER A 35 -17.39 -0.14 -20.30
N LEU A 36 -17.55 1.13 -19.91
CA LEU A 36 -17.26 2.30 -20.74
C LEU A 36 -17.98 2.23 -22.10
N GLY A 37 -19.29 1.96 -22.07
CA GLY A 37 -20.11 1.83 -23.27
C GLY A 37 -20.02 0.45 -23.93
N GLY A 38 -19.88 -0.62 -23.14
CA GLY A 38 -19.85 -2.00 -23.63
C GLY A 38 -18.52 -2.45 -24.20
N GLN A 39 -17.43 -1.75 -23.88
CA GLN A 39 -16.09 -2.07 -24.40
C GLN A 39 -15.39 -3.13 -23.55
N TYR A 40 -15.57 -3.09 -22.23
CA TYR A 40 -14.87 -3.94 -21.28
C TYR A 40 -15.87 -4.68 -20.36
N PRO A 41 -15.57 -5.93 -19.95
CA PRO A 41 -16.46 -6.73 -19.10
C PRO A 41 -16.28 -6.39 -17.60
N VAL A 42 -16.54 -5.15 -17.22
CA VAL A 42 -16.20 -4.60 -15.89
C VAL A 42 -17.42 -4.01 -15.19
N ILE A 43 -17.53 -4.28 -13.88
CA ILE A 43 -18.50 -3.70 -12.95
C ILE A 43 -17.76 -2.91 -11.88
N CYS A 44 -18.37 -1.82 -11.42
CA CYS A 44 -17.93 -1.06 -10.25
C CYS A 44 -19.06 -1.03 -9.21
N VAL A 45 -18.75 -1.32 -7.95
CA VAL A 45 -19.69 -1.15 -6.83
C VAL A 45 -19.04 -0.26 -5.80
N VAL A 46 -19.75 0.78 -5.38
CA VAL A 46 -19.25 1.73 -4.38
C VAL A 46 -20.11 1.69 -3.14
N LEU A 47 -19.47 1.64 -1.99
CA LEU A 47 -20.07 1.76 -0.67
C LEU A 47 -19.76 3.11 -0.06
N PHE A 48 -20.77 3.77 0.51
CA PHE A 48 -20.58 4.94 1.37
C PHE A 48 -20.70 4.56 2.84
N ASN A 49 -19.89 5.19 3.68
CA ASN A 49 -20.02 5.14 5.12
C ASN A 49 -20.44 6.53 5.66
N PRO A 50 -21.74 6.74 5.94
CA PRO A 50 -22.23 8.03 6.43
C PRO A 50 -21.69 8.44 7.81
N ALA A 51 -21.14 7.50 8.59
CA ALA A 51 -20.64 7.79 9.93
C ALA A 51 -19.35 8.63 9.93
N ASN A 52 -18.53 8.52 8.88
CA ASN A 52 -17.26 9.22 8.70
C ASN A 52 -17.16 9.95 7.34
N GLY A 53 -18.15 9.82 6.46
CA GLY A 53 -18.20 10.51 5.17
C GLY A 53 -17.27 9.92 4.11
N THR A 54 -16.91 8.64 4.24
CA THR A 54 -15.95 7.97 3.35
C THR A 54 -16.64 7.14 2.28
N CYS A 55 -15.90 6.82 1.22
CA CYS A 55 -16.34 5.89 0.18
C CYS A 55 -15.32 4.78 -0.06
N PHE A 56 -15.81 3.64 -0.53
CA PHE A 56 -14.98 2.52 -0.95
C PHE A 56 -15.50 1.99 -2.29
N ALA A 57 -14.67 2.11 -3.32
CA ALA A 57 -14.96 1.57 -4.65
C ALA A 57 -14.31 0.19 -4.84
N SER A 58 -15.12 -0.80 -5.18
CA SER A 58 -14.66 -2.11 -5.62
C SER A 58 -14.91 -2.30 -7.12
N PHE A 59 -14.03 -3.05 -7.77
CA PHE A 59 -14.09 -3.36 -9.19
C PHE A 59 -13.97 -4.86 -9.42
N GLY A 60 -14.80 -5.39 -10.30
CA GLY A 60 -14.79 -6.79 -10.69
C GLY A 60 -15.02 -6.97 -12.17
N ALA A 61 -14.38 -7.97 -12.75
CA ALA A 61 -14.46 -8.27 -14.17
C ALA A 61 -14.68 -9.75 -14.42
N HIS A 62 -15.54 -10.07 -15.37
CA HIS A 62 -15.80 -11.42 -15.88
C HIS A 62 -16.62 -11.32 -17.19
N PRO A 63 -16.43 -12.20 -18.18
CA PRO A 63 -17.22 -12.19 -19.42
C PRO A 63 -18.74 -12.26 -19.21
N ASP A 64 -19.18 -12.96 -18.17
CA ASP A 64 -20.56 -12.96 -17.68
C ASP A 64 -20.83 -11.78 -16.73
N PHE A 65 -21.85 -10.98 -17.07
CA PHE A 65 -22.27 -9.80 -16.31
C PHE A 65 -22.58 -10.10 -14.83
N GLY A 66 -23.34 -11.17 -14.58
CA GLY A 66 -23.76 -11.55 -13.23
C GLY A 66 -22.59 -11.99 -12.37
N VAL A 67 -21.66 -12.74 -12.97
CA VAL A 67 -20.43 -13.14 -12.28
C VAL A 67 -19.54 -11.93 -11.98
N ALA A 68 -19.41 -10.98 -12.91
CA ALA A 68 -18.64 -9.75 -12.66
C ALA A 68 -19.26 -8.93 -11.52
N LEU A 69 -20.59 -8.79 -11.51
CA LEU A 69 -21.33 -8.11 -10.46
C LEU A 69 -21.16 -8.79 -9.09
N GLU A 70 -21.36 -10.11 -9.02
CA GLU A 70 -21.18 -10.89 -7.79
C GLU A 70 -19.75 -10.73 -7.24
N ARG A 71 -18.73 -10.91 -8.10
CA ARG A 71 -17.31 -10.77 -7.72
C ARG A 71 -17.03 -9.41 -7.09
N THR A 72 -17.56 -8.34 -7.69
CA THR A 72 -17.36 -6.97 -7.20
C THR A 72 -17.94 -6.79 -5.80
N VAL A 73 -19.15 -7.30 -5.54
CA VAL A 73 -19.78 -7.22 -4.21
C VAL A 73 -19.05 -8.11 -3.21
N THR A 74 -18.60 -9.30 -3.60
CA THR A 74 -17.86 -10.18 -2.69
C THR A 74 -16.49 -9.63 -2.32
N GLU A 75 -15.79 -8.98 -3.25
CA GLU A 75 -14.49 -8.34 -2.99
C GLU A 75 -14.64 -7.16 -2.02
N LEU A 76 -15.71 -6.37 -2.17
CA LEU A 76 -16.04 -5.26 -1.26
C LEU A 76 -16.11 -5.69 0.21
N LEU A 77 -16.47 -6.94 0.50
CA LEU A 77 -16.58 -7.47 1.86
C LEU A 77 -15.49 -8.50 2.19
N GLN A 78 -14.54 -8.72 1.29
CA GLN A 78 -13.54 -9.77 1.48
C GLN A 78 -12.62 -9.43 2.67
N GLY A 79 -12.66 -10.31 3.68
CA GLY A 79 -11.86 -10.14 4.90
C GLY A 79 -12.32 -9.00 5.82
N ARG A 80 -13.48 -8.39 5.57
CA ARG A 80 -14.02 -7.25 6.34
C ARG A 80 -15.39 -7.57 6.91
N GLY A 81 -15.56 -7.40 8.21
CA GLY A 81 -16.89 -7.28 8.80
C GLY A 81 -17.47 -5.88 8.58
N LEU A 82 -18.76 -5.70 8.87
CA LEU A 82 -19.42 -4.38 8.77
C LEU A 82 -18.76 -3.29 9.64
N LYS A 83 -18.07 -3.70 10.71
CA LYS A 83 -17.36 -2.78 11.62
C LYS A 83 -15.99 -2.35 11.10
N ASP A 84 -15.47 -3.04 10.09
CA ASP A 84 -14.13 -2.82 9.53
C ASP A 84 -14.19 -1.93 8.27
N LEU A 85 -15.30 -1.21 8.09
CA LEU A 85 -15.58 -0.30 6.96
C LEU A 85 -15.30 1.17 7.30
N ASP A 86 -14.45 1.44 8.30
CA ASP A 86 -14.12 2.77 8.82
C ASP A 86 -12.74 3.30 8.39
N VAL A 87 -12.00 2.54 7.58
CA VAL A 87 -10.61 2.83 7.18
C VAL A 87 -10.44 3.51 5.82
N PHE A 88 -11.53 3.89 5.15
CA PHE A 88 -11.50 4.48 3.81
C PHE A 88 -11.44 6.00 3.81
N THR A 89 -11.34 6.62 2.64
CA THR A 89 -11.17 8.06 2.47
C THR A 89 -12.43 8.75 1.95
N PRO A 90 -12.67 10.03 2.29
CA PRO A 90 -13.72 10.83 1.65
C PRO A 90 -13.44 11.07 0.16
N PRO A 91 -14.48 11.15 -0.69
CA PRO A 91 -14.28 11.57 -2.07
C PRO A 91 -13.80 13.03 -2.15
N THR A 92 -13.10 13.37 -3.23
CA THR A 92 -12.48 14.69 -3.45
C THR A 92 -12.90 15.31 -4.79
N PHE A 93 -12.68 16.62 -4.94
CA PHE A 93 -12.78 17.35 -6.21
C PHE A 93 -11.41 17.68 -6.78
N ASP A 94 -10.33 17.22 -6.15
CA ASP A 94 -8.97 17.38 -6.65
C ASP A 94 -8.68 16.30 -7.70
N ASP A 95 -8.89 16.65 -8.97
CA ASP A 95 -8.68 15.74 -10.08
C ASP A 95 -7.21 15.37 -10.27
N GLU A 96 -6.28 16.25 -9.87
CA GLU A 96 -4.84 16.00 -9.99
C GLU A 96 -4.43 14.90 -8.99
N GLU A 97 -4.80 15.03 -7.71
CA GLU A 97 -4.50 14.00 -6.70
C GLU A 97 -5.18 12.65 -6.99
N VAL A 98 -6.39 12.66 -7.58
CA VAL A 98 -7.07 11.41 -7.97
C VAL A 98 -6.33 10.71 -9.11
N ALA A 99 -5.76 11.47 -10.04
CA ALA A 99 -5.04 10.96 -11.20
C ALA A 99 -3.57 10.58 -10.93
N GLU A 100 -3.01 10.99 -9.79
CA GLU A 100 -1.64 10.63 -9.41
C GLU A 100 -1.43 9.11 -9.37
N HIS A 101 -0.29 8.65 -9.87
CA HIS A 101 -0.04 7.21 -10.00
C HIS A 101 0.06 6.53 -8.62
N THR A 102 0.60 7.23 -7.63
CA THR A 102 0.66 6.78 -6.23
C THR A 102 -0.74 6.57 -5.62
N ASN A 103 -1.74 7.32 -6.07
CA ASN A 103 -3.14 7.10 -5.70
C ASN A 103 -3.67 5.78 -6.29
N LEU A 104 -3.37 5.50 -7.56
CA LEU A 104 -3.74 4.24 -8.22
C LEU A 104 -3.02 3.03 -7.60
N GLU A 105 -1.76 3.17 -7.23
CA GLU A 105 -1.00 2.16 -6.47
C GLU A 105 -1.64 1.90 -5.11
N THR A 106 -2.06 2.95 -4.40
CA THR A 106 -2.78 2.83 -3.12
C THR A 106 -4.09 2.06 -3.30
N HIS A 107 -4.84 2.36 -4.38
CA HIS A 107 -6.03 1.60 -4.75
C HIS A 107 -5.77 0.11 -4.95
N PHE A 108 -4.65 -0.23 -5.59
CA PHE A 108 -4.23 -1.61 -5.81
C PHE A 108 -3.79 -2.32 -4.51
N ILE A 109 -3.13 -1.61 -3.60
CA ILE A 109 -2.61 -2.19 -2.35
C ILE A 109 -3.75 -2.52 -1.38
N ASP A 110 -4.67 -1.58 -1.15
CA ASP A 110 -5.71 -1.74 -0.12
C ASP A 110 -7.05 -1.04 -0.39
N SER A 111 -7.17 -0.41 -1.56
CA SER A 111 -8.38 0.29 -2.01
C SER A 111 -8.77 1.52 -1.16
N SER A 112 -7.81 2.11 -0.44
CA SER A 112 -8.02 3.33 0.36
C SER A 112 -7.71 4.63 -0.37
N GLY A 113 -7.36 4.55 -1.67
CA GLY A 113 -7.07 5.72 -2.48
C GLY A 113 -8.26 6.67 -2.64
N LEU A 114 -7.97 7.89 -3.08
CA LEU A 114 -8.94 8.95 -3.34
C LEU A 114 -9.81 8.60 -4.55
N ILE A 115 -11.09 8.93 -4.45
CA ILE A 115 -12.10 8.81 -5.51
C ILE A 115 -12.69 10.19 -5.79
N SER A 116 -12.86 10.54 -7.06
CA SER A 116 -13.50 11.80 -7.43
C SER A 116 -15.00 11.78 -7.16
N TRP A 117 -15.56 12.91 -6.69
CA TRP A 117 -17.00 13.12 -6.60
C TRP A 117 -17.72 12.95 -7.94
N ASP A 118 -17.02 13.14 -9.07
CA ASP A 118 -17.58 12.99 -10.40
C ASP A 118 -18.03 11.55 -10.71
N LEU A 119 -17.53 10.54 -9.99
CA LEU A 119 -18.01 9.16 -10.10
C LEU A 119 -19.53 9.05 -9.81
N PHE A 120 -20.04 9.91 -8.92
CA PHE A 120 -21.41 9.90 -8.39
C PHE A 120 -22.34 10.93 -9.05
N LYS A 121 -21.93 11.52 -10.18
CA LYS A 121 -22.79 12.45 -10.92
C LYS A 121 -24.08 11.76 -11.39
N GLN A 122 -25.15 12.55 -11.41
CA GLN A 122 -26.43 12.13 -11.96
C GLN A 122 -26.33 11.79 -13.47
N ASP A 123 -25.58 12.60 -14.22
CA ASP A 123 -25.34 12.38 -15.64
C ASP A 123 -24.04 11.59 -15.81
N ALA A 124 -24.14 10.40 -16.39
CA ALA A 124 -23.00 9.55 -16.68
C ALA A 124 -22.34 9.92 -18.02
N ASP A 125 -21.01 9.81 -18.08
CA ASP A 125 -20.26 10.08 -19.32
C ASP A 125 -20.45 8.99 -20.40
N TYR A 126 -20.93 7.82 -19.99
CA TYR A 126 -21.29 6.70 -20.87
C TYR A 126 -22.73 6.25 -20.58
N PRO A 127 -23.47 5.77 -21.59
CA PRO A 127 -24.74 5.10 -21.36
C PRO A 127 -24.51 3.69 -20.78
N PHE A 128 -25.46 3.23 -19.96
CA PHE A 128 -25.51 1.83 -19.53
C PHE A 128 -25.59 0.90 -20.74
N VAL A 129 -24.82 -0.19 -20.71
CA VAL A 129 -24.93 -1.30 -21.67
C VAL A 129 -25.18 -2.59 -20.91
N ASP A 130 -26.28 -3.27 -21.26
CA ASP A 130 -26.55 -4.64 -20.78
C ASP A 130 -25.68 -5.64 -21.56
N TRP A 131 -24.37 -5.61 -21.28
CA TRP A 131 -23.36 -6.35 -22.03
C TRP A 131 -23.32 -7.83 -21.64
N SER A 132 -22.81 -8.65 -22.55
CA SER A 132 -22.47 -10.05 -22.29
C SER A 132 -21.37 -10.49 -23.24
N PHE A 133 -20.31 -11.06 -22.68
CA PHE A 133 -19.20 -11.69 -23.40
C PHE A 133 -19.12 -13.20 -23.06
N SER A 134 -20.14 -13.72 -22.38
CA SER A 134 -20.17 -15.09 -21.84
C SER A 134 -20.27 -16.15 -22.95
N GLY A 135 -19.64 -17.29 -22.71
CA GLY A 135 -19.68 -18.45 -23.60
C GLY A 135 -19.07 -19.68 -22.92
N THR A 136 -18.56 -20.60 -23.71
CA THR A 136 -17.59 -21.57 -23.20
C THR A 136 -16.26 -20.87 -22.85
N THR A 137 -15.45 -21.46 -21.98
CA THR A 137 -14.16 -20.86 -21.59
C THR A 137 -13.21 -20.62 -22.78
N GLU A 138 -13.31 -21.45 -23.84
CA GLU A 138 -12.57 -21.25 -25.09
C GLU A 138 -13.07 -20.02 -25.86
N GLU A 139 -14.38 -19.84 -25.96
CA GLU A 139 -15.01 -18.67 -26.59
C GLU A 139 -14.74 -17.39 -25.79
N GLU A 140 -14.79 -17.46 -24.46
CA GLU A 140 -14.50 -16.35 -23.57
C GLU A 140 -13.05 -15.90 -23.72
N PHE A 141 -12.09 -16.83 -23.72
CA PHE A 141 -10.68 -16.52 -23.97
C PHE A 141 -10.48 -15.84 -25.33
N ALA A 142 -11.07 -16.39 -26.40
CA ALA A 142 -10.98 -15.80 -27.74
C ALA A 142 -11.63 -14.41 -27.81
N THR A 143 -12.73 -14.20 -27.10
CA THR A 143 -13.46 -12.93 -27.02
C THR A 143 -12.62 -11.86 -26.31
N LEU A 144 -12.01 -12.19 -25.18
CA LEU A 144 -11.12 -11.27 -24.46
C LEU A 144 -9.85 -10.96 -25.26
N MET A 145 -9.24 -11.95 -25.91
CA MET A 145 -8.09 -11.73 -26.81
C MET A 145 -8.43 -10.82 -27.98
N ALA A 146 -9.67 -10.85 -28.49
CA ALA A 146 -10.12 -9.93 -29.53
C ALA A 146 -10.18 -8.48 -29.06
N ILE A 147 -10.47 -8.22 -27.77
CA ILE A 147 -10.41 -6.88 -27.16
C ILE A 147 -8.97 -6.37 -27.20
N PHE A 148 -8.01 -7.14 -26.65
CA PHE A 148 -6.60 -6.75 -26.67
C PHE A 148 -6.05 -6.51 -28.08
N LYS A 149 -6.43 -7.36 -29.04
CA LYS A 149 -6.07 -7.18 -30.44
C LYS A 149 -6.63 -5.88 -31.04
N LYS A 150 -7.85 -5.49 -30.66
CA LYS A 150 -8.47 -4.23 -31.10
C LYS A 150 -7.75 -3.02 -30.52
N GLU A 151 -7.25 -3.13 -29.29
CA GLU A 151 -6.45 -2.10 -28.60
C GLU A 151 -4.99 -2.04 -29.07
N ASP A 152 -4.59 -2.89 -30.01
CA ASP A 152 -3.19 -3.04 -30.46
C ASP A 152 -2.23 -3.36 -29.29
N LYS A 153 -2.68 -4.24 -28.38
CA LYS A 153 -1.93 -4.68 -27.20
C LYS A 153 -1.54 -6.14 -27.32
N GLU A 154 -0.24 -6.39 -27.27
CA GLU A 154 0.31 -7.74 -27.25
C GLU A 154 0.10 -8.40 -25.88
N VAL A 155 -0.19 -9.71 -25.88
CA VAL A 155 -0.49 -10.47 -24.66
C VAL A 155 0.55 -11.56 -24.48
N TYR A 156 1.27 -11.52 -23.36
CA TYR A 156 2.27 -12.51 -22.98
C TYR A 156 1.69 -13.42 -21.90
N ILE A 157 1.71 -14.74 -22.13
CA ILE A 157 1.18 -15.73 -21.19
C ILE A 157 2.29 -16.72 -20.85
N ALA A 158 2.53 -16.90 -19.55
CA ALA A 158 3.35 -17.99 -19.04
C ALA A 158 2.44 -19.02 -18.36
N ASP A 159 2.47 -20.26 -18.84
CA ASP A 159 1.70 -21.38 -18.30
C ASP A 159 2.50 -22.20 -17.29
N TYR A 160 1.85 -22.62 -16.21
CA TYR A 160 2.46 -23.38 -15.12
C TYR A 160 1.55 -24.53 -14.67
N GLU A 161 2.07 -25.76 -14.79
CA GLU A 161 1.37 -26.98 -14.36
C GLU A 161 2.17 -27.80 -13.32
N HIS A 162 3.32 -27.30 -12.89
CA HIS A 162 4.31 -28.03 -12.11
C HIS A 162 3.83 -28.47 -10.70
N LEU A 163 2.71 -27.92 -10.21
CA LEU A 163 2.07 -28.30 -8.93
C LEU A 163 0.80 -29.14 -9.11
N GLY A 164 0.50 -29.62 -10.32
CA GLY A 164 -0.68 -30.45 -10.61
C GLY A 164 -2.00 -29.70 -10.73
N VAL A 165 -1.95 -28.36 -10.79
CA VAL A 165 -3.07 -27.46 -11.08
C VAL A 165 -2.60 -26.47 -12.13
N TYR A 166 -3.44 -26.19 -13.13
CA TYR A 166 -3.13 -25.16 -14.13
C TYR A 166 -3.14 -23.77 -13.48
N SER A 167 -2.12 -22.99 -13.77
CA SER A 167 -2.01 -21.59 -13.39
C SER A 167 -1.28 -20.83 -14.49
N CYS A 168 -1.53 -19.53 -14.59
CA CYS A 168 -0.86 -18.69 -15.57
C CYS A 168 -0.47 -17.35 -14.96
N ARG A 169 0.49 -16.68 -15.59
CA ARG A 169 0.78 -15.27 -15.38
C ARG A 169 0.67 -14.56 -16.72
N ILE A 170 -0.17 -13.54 -16.77
CA ILE A 170 -0.49 -12.77 -17.97
C ILE A 170 0.12 -11.37 -17.83
N ILE A 171 0.81 -10.91 -18.86
CA ILE A 171 1.38 -9.56 -18.95
C ILE A 171 0.89 -8.91 -20.24
N VAL A 172 0.33 -7.70 -20.13
CA VAL A 172 -0.17 -6.89 -21.25
C VAL A 172 0.40 -5.48 -21.09
N PRO A 173 1.57 -5.17 -21.68
CA PRO A 173 2.24 -3.88 -21.49
C PRO A 173 1.38 -2.68 -21.94
N GLY A 174 1.26 -1.70 -21.06
CA GLY A 174 0.38 -0.55 -21.18
C GLY A 174 -1.09 -0.83 -20.82
N MET A 175 -1.39 -1.94 -20.16
CA MET A 175 -2.72 -2.25 -19.60
C MET A 175 -2.66 -2.98 -18.26
N SER A 176 -1.76 -3.95 -18.09
CA SER A 176 -1.64 -4.75 -16.85
C SER A 176 -0.61 -4.21 -15.87
N ASP A 177 0.09 -3.13 -16.21
CA ASP A 177 1.10 -2.49 -15.38
C ASP A 177 0.43 -1.86 -14.16
N ILE A 178 0.97 -2.17 -12.97
CA ILE A 178 0.51 -1.57 -11.70
C ILE A 178 1.38 -0.38 -11.31
N TYR A 179 2.66 -0.46 -11.65
CA TYR A 179 3.66 0.56 -11.38
C TYR A 179 4.19 1.09 -12.73
N PRO A 180 4.66 2.34 -12.78
CA PRO A 180 5.15 2.94 -14.00
C PRO A 180 6.56 2.41 -14.31
N ALA A 181 6.97 2.45 -15.58
CA ALA A 181 8.24 1.85 -15.99
C ALA A 181 9.46 2.57 -15.39
N GLU A 182 9.31 3.84 -15.04
CA GLU A 182 10.29 4.67 -14.37
C GLU A 182 10.73 4.10 -13.01
N ASP A 183 9.88 3.31 -12.35
CA ASP A 183 10.19 2.65 -11.09
C ASP A 183 11.32 1.63 -11.21
N LEU A 184 11.63 1.16 -12.42
CA LEU A 184 12.85 0.38 -12.65
C LEU A 184 14.12 1.13 -12.27
N TRP A 185 14.07 2.47 -12.26
CA TRP A 185 15.16 3.34 -11.80
C TRP A 185 14.88 3.97 -10.44
N LEU A 186 13.66 4.43 -10.21
CA LEU A 186 13.32 5.23 -9.02
C LEU A 186 12.95 4.39 -7.79
N ALA A 187 12.32 3.24 -7.98
CA ALA A 187 11.74 2.41 -6.92
C ALA A 187 12.05 0.91 -7.09
N ASN A 188 13.20 0.58 -7.67
CA ASN A 188 13.57 -0.80 -7.97
C ASN A 188 13.78 -1.60 -6.67
N ASN A 189 12.98 -2.64 -6.45
CA ASN A 189 13.07 -3.46 -5.23
C ASN A 189 14.41 -4.22 -5.04
N SER A 190 15.33 -4.17 -6.02
CA SER A 190 16.68 -4.71 -5.91
C SER A 190 17.76 -3.65 -5.64
N MET A 191 17.40 -2.36 -5.56
CA MET A 191 18.34 -1.23 -5.48
C MET A 191 19.31 -1.33 -4.29
N GLY A 192 18.86 -1.82 -3.13
CA GLY A 192 19.69 -1.92 -1.92
C GLY A 192 20.47 -3.24 -1.80
N SER A 193 20.43 -4.10 -2.83
CA SER A 193 20.96 -5.46 -2.73
C SER A 193 22.47 -5.52 -2.51
N HIS A 194 23.24 -4.55 -3.02
CA HIS A 194 24.69 -4.46 -2.80
C HIS A 194 25.06 -4.07 -1.37
N LEU A 195 24.18 -3.36 -0.65
CA LEU A 195 24.39 -2.98 0.75
C LEU A 195 24.07 -4.09 1.75
N ARG A 196 23.47 -5.20 1.29
CA ARG A 196 22.96 -6.26 2.17
C ARG A 196 24.05 -6.83 3.08
N GLU A 197 25.21 -7.18 2.53
CA GLU A 197 26.30 -7.76 3.32
C GLU A 197 26.84 -6.76 4.35
N THR A 198 27.07 -5.51 3.92
CA THR A 198 27.50 -4.40 4.75
C THR A 198 26.56 -4.18 5.94
N ILE A 199 25.27 -3.98 5.69
CA ILE A 199 24.28 -3.68 6.74
C ILE A 199 24.11 -4.86 7.70
N LEU A 200 24.06 -6.09 7.20
CA LEU A 200 23.92 -7.28 8.05
C LEU A 200 25.16 -7.55 8.93
N SER A 201 26.32 -7.00 8.56
CA SER A 201 27.57 -7.13 9.34
C SER A 201 27.73 -6.08 10.44
N LEU A 202 26.90 -5.02 10.46
CA LEU A 202 27.02 -3.94 11.43
C LEU A 202 26.92 -4.39 12.90
N PRO A 203 25.99 -5.29 13.30
CA PRO A 203 25.94 -5.75 14.69
C PRO A 203 27.21 -6.50 15.08
N GLY A 204 27.99 -5.94 16.01
CA GLY A 204 29.27 -6.49 16.43
C GLY A 204 30.44 -6.14 15.51
N SER A 205 30.24 -5.25 14.53
CA SER A 205 31.33 -4.63 13.79
C SER A 205 32.21 -3.77 14.70
N GLU A 206 33.49 -3.66 14.34
CA GLU A 206 34.48 -2.83 15.01
C GLU A 206 35.24 -2.01 13.96
N TRP A 207 34.50 -1.29 13.11
CA TRP A 207 35.10 -0.45 12.08
C TRP A 207 35.67 0.83 12.67
N GLU A 208 36.45 1.54 11.87
CA GLU A 208 36.85 2.89 12.23
C GLU A 208 35.63 3.81 12.21
N LYS A 209 35.63 4.82 13.07
CA LYS A 209 34.49 5.75 13.23
C LYS A 209 34.04 6.36 11.91
N GLU A 210 35.01 6.73 11.07
CA GLU A 210 34.76 7.34 9.77
C GLU A 210 33.99 6.40 8.83
N ASP A 211 34.20 5.09 8.90
CA ASP A 211 33.53 4.12 8.03
C ASP A 211 32.01 4.08 8.31
N TYR A 212 31.61 4.25 9.57
CA TYR A 212 30.19 4.36 9.92
C TYR A 212 29.56 5.64 9.39
N LEU A 213 30.28 6.76 9.43
CA LEU A 213 29.80 8.05 8.94
C LEU A 213 29.74 8.07 7.41
N ASN A 214 30.73 7.49 6.74
CA ASN A 214 30.74 7.31 5.29
C ASN A 214 29.55 6.47 4.81
N LEU A 215 29.09 5.50 5.59
CA LEU A 215 27.89 4.75 5.24
C LEU A 215 26.62 5.60 5.32
N ILE A 216 26.55 6.60 6.19
CA ILE A 216 25.44 7.57 6.19
C ILE A 216 25.45 8.37 4.89
N GLU A 217 26.61 8.91 4.52
CA GLU A 217 26.79 9.66 3.28
C GLU A 217 26.42 8.81 2.05
N GLN A 218 26.86 7.54 2.00
CA GLN A 218 26.49 6.63 0.93
C GLN A 218 24.97 6.42 0.84
N LEU A 219 24.28 6.28 1.98
CA LEU A 219 22.82 6.11 1.99
C LEU A 219 22.09 7.37 1.46
N ASP A 220 22.63 8.56 1.75
CA ASP A 220 22.11 9.83 1.24
C ASP A 220 22.41 10.02 -0.26
N GLU A 221 23.62 9.69 -0.70
CA GLU A 221 24.05 9.78 -2.10
C GLU A 221 23.28 8.81 -3.01
N GLU A 222 22.98 7.61 -2.52
CA GLU A 222 22.14 6.63 -3.22
C GLU A 222 20.65 6.99 -3.15
N GLY A 223 20.26 7.99 -2.35
CA GLY A 223 18.93 8.59 -2.35
C GLY A 223 17.85 7.73 -1.68
N PHE A 224 18.20 6.89 -0.70
CA PHE A 224 17.20 6.11 0.03
C PHE A 224 16.33 7.00 0.91
N ASP A 225 15.01 6.88 0.80
CA ASP A 225 14.07 7.52 1.72
C ASP A 225 14.30 7.00 3.15
N ASP A 226 14.42 7.93 4.10
CA ASP A 226 14.57 7.66 5.53
C ASP A 226 13.45 6.79 6.09
N PHE A 227 12.24 6.86 5.52
CA PHE A 227 11.11 6.02 5.90
C PHE A 227 11.22 4.58 5.41
N THR A 228 12.10 4.28 4.46
CA THR A 228 12.25 2.92 3.91
C THR A 228 12.60 1.94 5.02
N ARG A 229 11.85 0.85 5.14
CA ARG A 229 12.19 -0.21 6.10
C ARG A 229 13.37 -1.01 5.58
N VAL A 230 14.42 -1.13 6.38
CA VAL A 230 15.64 -1.87 6.02
C VAL A 230 15.31 -3.33 5.69
N ARG A 231 14.35 -3.94 6.40
CA ARG A 231 13.91 -5.31 6.09
C ARG A 231 13.26 -5.45 4.70
N GLU A 232 12.55 -4.42 4.22
CA GLU A 232 11.91 -4.42 2.90
C GLU A 232 12.96 -4.20 1.82
N LEU A 233 13.83 -3.20 1.99
CA LEU A 233 14.95 -2.90 1.10
C LEU A 233 15.87 -4.11 0.86
N LEU A 234 16.13 -4.90 1.91
CA LEU A 234 17.06 -6.03 1.85
C LEU A 234 16.37 -7.39 1.59
N GLY A 235 15.04 -7.45 1.58
CA GLY A 235 14.27 -8.68 1.39
C GLY A 235 14.38 -9.66 2.57
N LEU A 236 14.24 -9.16 3.81
CA LEU A 236 14.40 -9.92 5.05
C LEU A 236 13.06 -10.22 5.72
N ALA A 237 12.79 -11.50 5.96
CA ALA A 237 11.68 -11.96 6.79
C ALA A 237 12.13 -12.01 8.27
N THR A 238 12.10 -10.86 8.96
CA THR A 238 12.73 -10.69 10.28
C THR A 238 12.01 -11.38 11.43
N GLY A 239 10.71 -11.69 11.29
CA GLY A 239 9.83 -11.87 12.45
C GLY A 239 9.52 -10.53 13.15
N SER A 240 8.70 -10.56 14.20
CA SER A 240 8.17 -9.35 14.88
C SER A 240 8.81 -9.06 16.25
N ASP A 241 9.73 -9.88 16.71
CA ASP A 241 10.26 -9.88 18.08
C ASP A 241 11.64 -9.23 18.21
N ASN A 242 12.07 -8.47 17.20
CA ASN A 242 13.41 -7.89 17.15
C ASN A 242 13.43 -6.52 16.46
N GLY A 243 14.54 -5.79 16.63
CA GLY A 243 14.69 -4.43 16.12
C GLY A 243 14.67 -4.28 14.60
N TRP A 244 15.07 -5.31 13.85
CA TRP A 244 15.04 -5.28 12.39
C TRP A 244 13.62 -5.18 11.84
N TYR A 245 12.63 -5.64 12.60
CA TYR A 245 11.22 -5.58 12.22
C TYR A 245 10.75 -4.14 11.96
N THR A 246 11.20 -3.21 12.80
CA THR A 246 10.82 -1.79 12.77
C THR A 246 11.90 -0.88 12.21
N LEU A 247 13.11 -1.41 11.96
CA LEU A 247 14.26 -0.62 11.52
C LEU A 247 14.01 0.08 10.17
N ARG A 248 14.04 1.40 10.18
CA ARG A 248 14.04 2.25 8.99
C ARG A 248 15.41 2.86 8.72
N ILE A 249 15.63 3.42 7.53
CA ILE A 249 16.89 4.07 7.15
C ILE A 249 17.24 5.21 8.12
N GLY A 250 16.28 6.07 8.50
CA GLY A 250 16.54 7.13 9.48
C GLY A 250 16.98 6.59 10.86
N GLU A 251 16.41 5.48 11.31
CA GLU A 251 16.82 4.82 12.55
C GLU A 251 18.21 4.16 12.43
N LEU A 252 18.55 3.62 11.25
CA LEU A 252 19.88 3.10 10.95
C LEU A 252 20.93 4.22 10.98
N LYS A 253 20.63 5.40 10.41
CA LYS A 253 21.49 6.58 10.47
C LYS A 253 21.77 7.01 11.92
N ALA A 254 20.78 6.93 12.81
CA ALA A 254 21.01 7.17 14.25
C ALA A 254 22.06 6.20 14.84
N MET A 255 21.97 4.91 14.52
CA MET A 255 22.92 3.90 15.01
C MET A 255 24.33 4.10 14.43
N LEU A 256 24.43 4.44 13.15
CA LEU A 256 25.71 4.72 12.48
C LEU A 256 26.37 5.98 13.06
N ALA A 257 25.60 7.04 13.31
CA ALA A 257 26.12 8.27 13.92
C ALA A 257 26.63 8.02 15.35
N LEU A 258 25.92 7.19 16.13
CA LEU A 258 26.40 6.75 17.46
C LEU A 258 27.71 5.96 17.36
N ALA A 259 27.83 5.04 16.40
CA ALA A 259 29.03 4.24 16.19
C ALA A 259 30.22 5.08 15.70
N GLY A 260 29.97 6.03 14.80
CA GLY A 260 30.94 7.03 14.33
C GLY A 260 31.28 8.11 15.37
N GLY A 261 30.49 8.23 16.43
CA GLY A 261 30.70 9.19 17.51
C GLY A 261 30.27 10.62 17.18
N ASP A 262 29.46 10.82 16.14
CA ASP A 262 28.80 12.09 15.85
C ASP A 262 27.50 12.19 16.67
N LEU A 263 27.59 12.84 17.83
CA LEU A 263 26.47 12.95 18.76
C LEU A 263 25.40 13.98 18.33
N GLU A 264 25.74 14.89 17.41
CA GLU A 264 24.78 15.85 16.87
C GLU A 264 23.86 15.15 15.86
N GLN A 265 24.44 14.44 14.89
CA GLN A 265 23.66 13.63 13.95
C GLN A 265 22.89 12.50 14.65
N ALA A 266 23.51 11.85 15.65
CA ALA A 266 22.83 10.82 16.42
C ALA A 266 21.57 11.35 17.12
N LEU A 267 21.60 12.59 17.63
CA LEU A 267 20.44 13.22 18.24
C LEU A 267 19.33 13.45 17.21
N VAL A 268 19.65 14.10 16.08
CA VAL A 268 18.67 14.39 15.01
C VAL A 268 17.92 13.13 14.58
N TRP A 269 18.64 12.07 14.26
CA TRP A 269 18.02 10.82 13.81
C TRP A 269 17.34 10.03 14.93
N THR A 270 17.77 10.20 16.19
CA THR A 270 17.08 9.64 17.35
C THR A 270 15.74 10.34 17.59
N GLU A 271 15.66 11.65 17.40
CA GLU A 271 14.40 12.42 17.47
C GLU A 271 13.44 11.99 16.36
N TRP A 272 13.92 11.92 15.12
CA TRP A 272 13.17 11.39 13.98
C TRP A 272 12.65 9.97 14.26
N THR A 273 13.50 9.10 14.82
CA THR A 273 13.11 7.72 15.16
C THR A 273 11.96 7.69 16.15
N MET A 274 12.02 8.51 17.19
CA MET A 274 10.96 8.61 18.20
C MET A 274 9.67 9.19 17.61
N GLU A 275 9.77 10.19 16.73
CA GLU A 275 8.63 10.81 16.07
C GLU A 275 7.87 9.81 15.18
N PHE A 276 8.59 9.03 14.38
CA PHE A 276 7.98 8.20 13.33
C PHE A 276 7.87 6.71 13.64
N ASN A 277 8.52 6.20 14.70
CA ASN A 277 8.50 4.75 15.02
C ASN A 277 8.08 4.41 16.46
N SER A 278 7.98 5.38 17.37
CA SER A 278 7.65 5.08 18.77
C SER A 278 6.31 4.36 18.96
N SER A 279 5.35 4.59 18.05
CA SER A 279 4.02 3.94 18.05
C SER A 279 4.06 2.44 17.71
N VAL A 280 5.09 1.98 17.01
CA VAL A 280 5.23 0.58 16.56
C VAL A 280 6.30 -0.21 17.34
N PHE A 281 7.05 0.47 18.21
CA PHE A 281 8.03 -0.17 19.07
C PHE A 281 7.39 -0.98 20.20
N SER A 282 8.08 -2.03 20.66
CA SER A 282 7.76 -2.64 21.94
C SER A 282 7.93 -1.61 23.07
N PRO A 283 7.22 -1.77 24.20
CA PRO A 283 7.39 -0.88 25.35
C PRO A 283 8.85 -0.73 25.81
N GLU A 284 9.62 -1.81 25.74
CA GLU A 284 11.05 -1.84 26.10
C GLU A 284 11.91 -1.05 25.11
N ARG A 285 11.69 -1.21 23.80
CA ARG A 285 12.44 -0.48 22.76
C ARG A 285 12.08 1.01 22.78
N ALA A 286 10.81 1.36 22.94
CA ALA A 286 10.38 2.74 23.09
C ALA A 286 11.01 3.38 24.34
N ASN A 287 11.11 2.62 25.44
CA ASN A 287 11.78 3.08 26.66
C ASN A 287 13.29 3.30 26.46
N TYR A 288 13.96 2.40 25.74
CA TYR A 288 15.35 2.57 25.35
C TYR A 288 15.57 3.87 24.58
N TYR A 289 14.77 4.14 23.55
CA TYR A 289 14.92 5.35 22.73
C TYR A 289 14.61 6.64 23.50
N ARG A 290 13.61 6.65 24.41
CA ARG A 290 13.39 7.78 25.33
C ARG A 290 14.62 8.06 26.21
N CYS A 291 15.24 7.00 26.73
CA CYS A 291 16.45 7.11 27.52
C CYS A 291 17.62 7.66 26.70
N LEU A 292 17.84 7.09 25.50
CA LEU A 292 18.88 7.50 24.57
C LEU A 292 18.74 8.97 24.18
N GLN A 293 17.55 9.40 23.76
CA GLN A 293 17.25 10.79 23.41
C GLN A 293 17.58 11.74 24.57
N THR A 294 17.14 11.39 25.80
CA THR A 294 17.44 12.19 27.00
C THR A 294 18.94 12.33 27.24
N LEU A 295 19.72 11.26 27.02
CA LEU A 295 21.17 11.26 27.20
C LEU A 295 21.88 12.08 26.11
N LEU A 296 21.42 12.01 24.86
CA LEU A 296 21.96 12.80 23.75
C LEU A 296 21.66 14.29 23.95
N LEU A 297 20.44 14.66 24.33
CA LEU A 297 20.10 16.04 24.71
C LEU A 297 20.99 16.55 25.84
N LEU A 298 21.21 15.73 26.87
CA LEU A 298 22.10 16.08 27.98
C LEU A 298 23.56 16.23 27.56
N ALA A 299 24.01 15.50 26.53
CA ALA A 299 25.37 15.61 25.99
C ALA A 299 25.61 16.94 25.26
N GLN A 300 24.54 17.57 24.73
CA GLN A 300 24.58 18.90 24.10
C GLN A 300 24.56 20.05 25.12
N GLU A 301 24.31 19.77 26.40
CA GLU A 301 24.22 20.79 27.44
C GLU A 301 25.58 21.02 28.12
N GLU A 302 26.39 21.93 27.56
CA GLU A 302 27.76 22.23 28.02
C GLU A 302 27.85 22.61 29.52
N ASP A 303 26.81 23.27 30.05
CA ASP A 303 26.74 23.73 31.44
C ASP A 303 26.22 22.67 32.43
N ARG A 304 25.80 21.49 31.96
CA ARG A 304 25.23 20.43 32.79
C ARG A 304 26.21 19.29 33.00
N GLN A 305 26.34 18.86 34.25
CA GLN A 305 27.17 17.70 34.60
C GLN A 305 26.34 16.41 34.56
N PRO A 306 26.62 15.43 33.67
CA PRO A 306 25.78 14.25 33.48
C PRO A 306 25.57 13.41 34.75
N LYS A 307 26.58 13.34 35.61
CA LYS A 307 26.54 12.60 36.89
C LYS A 307 25.42 13.05 37.81
N LYS A 308 24.97 14.31 37.73
CA LYS A 308 23.89 14.84 38.57
C LYS A 308 22.51 14.26 38.23
N TRP A 309 22.31 13.80 36.99
CA TRP A 309 21.02 13.33 36.49
C TRP A 309 20.91 11.80 36.46
N LEU A 310 22.03 11.08 36.64
CA LEU A 310 22.09 9.62 36.55
C LEU A 310 21.07 8.91 37.47
N HIS A 311 20.84 9.39 38.69
CA HIS A 311 19.84 8.80 39.60
C HIS A 311 18.42 8.95 39.05
N ALA A 312 18.07 10.12 38.51
CA ALA A 312 16.76 10.40 37.97
C ALA A 312 16.50 9.61 36.68
N ILE A 313 17.48 9.57 35.77
CA ILE A 313 17.40 8.80 34.51
C ILE A 313 17.18 7.32 34.81
N LYS A 314 17.90 6.76 35.80
CA LYS A 314 17.69 5.37 36.23
C LYS A 314 16.27 5.12 36.75
N ARG A 315 15.65 6.06 37.47
CA ARG A 315 14.29 5.87 37.99
C ARG A 315 13.17 6.06 36.96
N CYS A 316 13.47 6.77 35.88
CA CYS A 316 12.51 7.06 34.81
C CYS A 316 12.48 5.94 33.76
N ASN A 317 13.64 5.31 33.50
CA ASN A 317 13.84 4.44 32.35
C ASN A 317 14.30 3.01 32.73
N ILE A 318 14.48 2.68 34.01
CA ILE A 318 14.80 1.33 34.53
C ILE A 318 13.85 1.01 35.69
#